data_AF-A0A971ZYH9-F1
#
_entry.id   AF-A0A971ZYH9-F1
#
_cell.length_a   1.000
_cell.length_b   1.000
_cell.length_c   1.000
_cell.angle_alpha   90.00
_cell.angle_beta   90.00
_cell.angle_gamma   90.00
#
_symmetry.space_group_name_H-M   'P 1'
#
loop_
_entity.id
_entity.type
_entity.pdbx_description
1 polymer ?
#
loop_
_entity_poly.entity_id
_entity_poly.type
_entity_poly.pdbx_seq_one_letter_code
_entity_poly.pdbx_strand_id
1 'polypeptide(L)'
;CTLVMMLTNGSSPQGYTGAAYEGIGLLPLIGKKLEPILVPLFGFSSPEAISVPLTSLGAAGAAIGLVPKMVETGLVYANDIAVFTAMSMCWSGYLSTHVAMMDSINCSHLTGKAILSHTIGGLAAGISANWIFKLLSTIF
;
A
#
# COMPACT_ATOMS: atom_id res chain seq x y z
N CYS A 1 -0.55 5.81 -10.43
CA CYS A 1 -1.20 4.48 -10.39
C CYS A 1 -0.66 3.54 -11.48
N THR A 2 -0.53 3.97 -12.74
CA THR A 2 -0.03 3.13 -13.86
C THR A 2 1.30 2.45 -13.59
N LEU A 3 2.28 3.18 -13.04
CA LEU A 3 3.60 2.60 -12.71
C LEU A 3 3.50 1.45 -11.69
N VAL A 4 2.72 1.61 -10.62
CA VAL A 4 2.61 0.56 -9.59
C VAL A 4 1.91 -0.67 -10.16
N MET A 5 0.87 -0.50 -10.99
CA MET A 5 0.23 -1.63 -11.67
C MET A 5 1.18 -2.37 -12.60
N MET A 6 1.94 -1.63 -13.43
CA MET A 6 2.96 -2.18 -14.32
C MET A 6 4.06 -2.96 -13.58
N LEU A 7 4.44 -2.51 -12.40
CA LEU A 7 5.44 -3.21 -11.59
C LEU A 7 4.84 -4.35 -10.77
N THR A 8 3.52 -4.38 -10.55
CA THR A 8 2.85 -5.43 -9.76
C THR A 8 2.45 -6.62 -10.63
N ASN A 9 1.80 -6.36 -11.76
CA ASN A 9 1.19 -7.40 -12.56
C ASN A 9 2.24 -8.16 -13.39
N GLY A 10 1.95 -9.41 -13.74
CA GLY A 10 2.79 -10.22 -14.63
C GLY A 10 2.48 -9.99 -16.10
N SER A 11 3.30 -10.58 -16.98
CA SER A 11 3.03 -10.64 -18.41
C SER A 11 1.91 -11.64 -18.72
N SER A 12 1.25 -11.49 -19.87
CA SER A 12 0.33 -12.53 -20.35
C SER A 12 1.08 -13.84 -20.67
N PRO A 13 0.36 -14.96 -20.89
CA PRO A 13 0.97 -16.22 -21.35
C PRO A 13 1.74 -16.09 -22.68
N GLN A 14 1.44 -15.08 -23.50
CA GLN A 14 2.13 -14.78 -24.76
C GLN A 14 3.34 -13.84 -24.57
N GLY A 15 3.69 -13.50 -23.34
CA GLY A 15 4.69 -12.49 -23.01
C GLY A 15 4.08 -11.10 -22.78
N TYR A 16 4.94 -10.10 -22.64
CA TYR A 16 4.48 -8.72 -22.44
C TYR A 16 4.07 -8.12 -23.80
N THR A 17 2.80 -7.81 -23.96
CA THR A 17 2.20 -7.28 -25.20
C THR A 17 1.87 -5.79 -25.12
N GLY A 18 1.89 -5.21 -23.92
CA GLY A 18 1.44 -3.85 -23.63
C GLY A 18 -0.07 -3.72 -23.44
N ALA A 19 -0.76 -4.85 -23.25
CA ALA A 19 -2.20 -4.85 -23.00
C ALA A 19 -2.55 -4.28 -21.61
N ALA A 20 -3.81 -3.88 -21.43
CA ALA A 20 -4.28 -3.37 -20.15
C ALA A 20 -4.08 -4.41 -19.05
N TYR A 21 -3.62 -3.94 -17.88
CA TYR A 21 -3.32 -4.76 -16.70
C TYR A 21 -2.16 -5.75 -16.86
N GLU A 22 -1.35 -5.65 -17.91
CA GLU A 22 -0.05 -6.35 -17.95
C GLU A 22 1.02 -5.60 -17.14
N GLY A 23 2.09 -6.32 -16.80
CA GLY A 23 3.25 -5.75 -16.15
C GLY A 23 4.47 -6.67 -16.18
N ILE A 24 5.47 -6.32 -15.37
CA ILE A 24 6.75 -7.02 -15.27
C ILE A 24 6.95 -7.79 -13.95
N GLY A 25 6.00 -7.74 -13.03
CA GLY A 25 6.01 -8.51 -11.78
C GLY A 25 7.16 -8.18 -10.81
N LEU A 26 7.74 -6.99 -10.90
CA LEU A 26 8.88 -6.58 -10.08
C LEU A 26 8.53 -6.43 -8.59
N LEU A 27 7.37 -5.84 -8.26
CA LEU A 27 6.96 -5.62 -6.87
C LEU A 27 6.69 -6.92 -6.11
N PRO A 28 6.04 -7.94 -6.67
CA PRO A 28 5.97 -9.26 -6.03
C PRO A 28 7.33 -9.88 -5.75
N LEU A 29 8.30 -9.75 -6.67
CA LEU A 29 9.67 -10.24 -6.45
C LEU A 29 10.35 -9.54 -5.27
N ILE A 30 10.18 -8.22 -5.17
CA ILE A 30 10.67 -7.43 -4.03
C ILE A 30 9.93 -7.82 -2.75
N GLY A 31 8.60 -7.95 -2.81
CA GLY A 31 7.73 -8.34 -1.72
C GLY A 31 8.16 -9.68 -1.13
N LYS A 32 8.43 -10.68 -1.97
CA LYS A 32 8.93 -11.99 -1.56
C LYS A 32 10.27 -11.91 -0.84
N LYS A 33 11.17 -11.03 -1.28
CA LYS A 33 12.46 -10.82 -0.60
C LYS A 33 12.31 -10.10 0.75
N LEU A 34 11.25 -9.29 0.90
CA LEU A 34 10.94 -8.53 2.11
C LEU A 34 9.95 -9.25 3.05
N GLU A 35 9.36 -10.37 2.65
CA GLU A 35 8.47 -11.22 3.47
C GLU A 35 8.92 -11.41 4.92
N PRO A 36 10.19 -11.74 5.24
CA PRO A 36 10.61 -11.95 6.64
C PRO A 36 10.40 -10.71 7.53
N ILE A 37 10.27 -9.52 6.95
CA ILE A 37 10.00 -8.27 7.66
C ILE A 37 8.51 -7.88 7.52
N LEU A 38 7.95 -7.99 6.31
CA LEU A 38 6.59 -7.54 6.04
C LEU A 38 5.52 -8.41 6.72
N VAL A 39 5.72 -9.72 6.79
CA VAL A 39 4.74 -10.64 7.40
C VAL A 39 4.63 -10.42 8.93
N PRO A 40 5.73 -10.33 9.71
CA PRO A 40 5.62 -10.01 11.13
C PRO A 40 5.00 -8.64 11.40
N LEU A 41 5.35 -7.63 10.60
CA LEU A 41 4.89 -6.25 10.83
C LEU A 41 3.44 -6.02 10.39
N PHE A 42 3.11 -6.43 9.17
CA PHE A 42 1.85 -6.10 8.51
C PHE A 42 0.94 -7.31 8.29
N GLY A 43 1.46 -8.54 8.41
CA GLY A 43 0.66 -9.75 8.23
C GLY A 43 0.13 -9.91 6.81
N PHE A 44 0.90 -9.47 5.81
CA PHE A 44 0.51 -9.63 4.41
C PHE A 44 0.35 -11.09 4.01
N SER A 45 -0.76 -11.39 3.35
CA SER A 45 -1.11 -12.75 2.94
C SER A 45 -0.44 -13.20 1.65
N SER A 46 0.03 -12.25 0.83
CA SER A 46 0.79 -12.53 -0.39
C SER A 46 1.83 -11.44 -0.70
N PRO A 47 2.87 -11.73 -1.49
CA PRO A 47 3.84 -10.72 -1.93
C PRO A 47 3.23 -9.56 -2.72
N GLU A 48 2.16 -9.80 -3.48
CA GLU A 48 1.42 -8.81 -4.28
C GLU A 48 0.75 -7.74 -3.40
N ALA A 49 0.44 -8.06 -2.14
CA ALA A 49 -0.14 -7.16 -1.14
C ALA A 49 0.63 -5.83 -0.98
N ILE A 50 1.95 -5.84 -1.22
CA ILE A 50 2.81 -4.65 -1.14
C ILE A 50 2.39 -3.54 -2.11
N SER A 51 1.70 -3.89 -3.20
CA SER A 51 1.24 -2.94 -4.22
C SER A 51 0.22 -1.93 -3.69
N VAL A 52 -0.59 -2.30 -2.68
CA VAL A 52 -1.65 -1.44 -2.14
C VAL A 52 -1.07 -0.29 -1.31
N PRO A 53 -0.19 -0.53 -0.31
CA PRO A 53 0.52 0.55 0.38
C PRO A 53 1.34 1.44 -0.58
N LEU A 54 2.03 0.86 -1.56
CA LEU A 54 2.82 1.63 -2.52
C LEU A 54 1.95 2.52 -3.41
N THR A 55 0.79 2.02 -3.84
CA THR A 55 -0.18 2.84 -4.58
C THR A 55 -0.73 3.98 -3.71
N SER A 56 -0.90 3.75 -2.40
CA SER A 56 -1.45 4.73 -1.46
C SER A 56 -0.59 5.98 -1.32
N LEU A 57 0.74 5.87 -1.47
CA LEU A 57 1.65 7.01 -1.48
C LEU A 57 1.37 8.01 -2.62
N GLY A 58 0.78 7.52 -3.72
CA GLY A 58 0.35 8.37 -4.84
C GLY A 58 -1.14 8.72 -4.78
N ALA A 59 -2.00 7.75 -4.47
CA ALA A 59 -3.44 7.94 -4.36
C ALA A 59 -4.09 6.84 -3.51
N ALA A 60 -4.55 7.20 -2.30
CA ALA A 60 -5.25 6.29 -1.40
C ALA A 60 -6.50 5.66 -2.03
N GLY A 61 -7.33 6.44 -2.73
CA GLY A 61 -8.54 5.93 -3.40
C GLY A 61 -8.23 4.89 -4.47
N ALA A 62 -7.17 5.12 -5.27
CA ALA A 62 -6.74 4.15 -6.28
C ALA A 62 -6.20 2.86 -5.64
N ALA A 63 -5.51 2.96 -4.51
CA ALA A 63 -5.00 1.81 -3.78
C ALA A 63 -6.12 0.90 -3.26
N ILE A 64 -7.13 1.48 -2.62
CA ILE A 64 -8.30 0.74 -2.12
C ILE A 64 -9.09 0.13 -3.30
N GLY A 65 -9.10 0.79 -4.46
CA GLY A 65 -9.69 0.24 -5.69
C GLY A 65 -9.04 -1.04 -6.21
N LEU A 66 -7.81 -1.38 -5.78
CA LEU A 66 -7.15 -2.65 -6.13
C LEU A 66 -7.68 -3.83 -5.30
N VAL A 67 -8.16 -3.56 -4.08
CA VAL A 67 -8.53 -4.58 -3.09
C VAL A 67 -9.61 -5.55 -3.57
N PRO A 68 -10.74 -5.11 -4.19
CA PRO A 68 -11.78 -6.03 -4.62
C PRO A 68 -11.25 -7.15 -5.52
N LYS A 69 -10.39 -6.79 -6.49
CA LYS A 69 -9.82 -7.77 -7.41
C LYS A 69 -8.90 -8.76 -6.70
N MET A 70 -8.09 -8.28 -5.76
CA MET A 70 -7.17 -9.11 -5.01
C MET A 70 -7.91 -10.08 -4.07
N VAL A 71 -9.06 -9.68 -3.52
CA VAL A 71 -9.93 -10.55 -2.73
C VAL A 71 -10.55 -11.63 -3.62
N GLU A 72 -11.06 -11.27 -4.81
CA GLU A 72 -11.60 -12.25 -5.77
C GLU A 72 -10.59 -13.33 -6.16
N THR A 73 -9.31 -12.97 -6.27
CA THR A 73 -8.23 -13.90 -6.63
C THR A 73 -7.57 -14.58 -5.42
N GLY A 74 -8.07 -14.36 -4.20
CA GLY A 74 -7.55 -14.98 -2.97
C GLY A 74 -6.15 -14.51 -2.54
N LEU A 75 -5.71 -13.34 -2.99
CA LEU A 75 -4.40 -12.77 -2.65
C LEU A 75 -4.39 -12.02 -1.31
N VAL A 76 -5.54 -11.48 -0.90
CA VAL A 76 -5.66 -10.66 0.32
C VAL A 76 -6.93 -11.03 1.10
N TYR A 77 -6.86 -10.94 2.42
CA TYR A 77 -7.94 -11.30 3.35
C TYR A 77 -8.25 -10.14 4.30
N ALA A 78 -9.16 -10.36 5.25
CA ALA A 78 -9.63 -9.32 6.17
C ALA A 78 -8.51 -8.57 6.93
N ASN A 79 -7.45 -9.29 7.35
CA ASN A 79 -6.29 -8.66 8.00
C ASN A 79 -5.58 -7.67 7.07
N ASP A 80 -5.31 -8.07 5.83
CA ASP A 80 -4.69 -7.21 4.82
C ASP A 80 -5.52 -5.95 4.59
N ILE A 81 -6.85 -6.09 4.47
CA ILE A 81 -7.77 -4.97 4.24
C ILE A 81 -7.72 -3.98 5.41
N ALA A 82 -7.68 -4.47 6.65
CA ALA A 82 -7.55 -3.61 7.83
C ALA A 82 -6.26 -2.79 7.80
N VAL A 83 -5.14 -3.45 7.46
CA VAL A 83 -3.82 -2.82 7.35
C VAL A 83 -3.77 -1.80 6.22
N PHE A 84 -4.23 -2.18 5.02
CA PHE A 84 -4.29 -1.29 3.87
C PHE A 84 -5.12 -0.05 4.17
N THR A 85 -6.28 -0.22 4.78
CA THR A 85 -7.17 0.90 5.12
C THR A 85 -6.48 1.86 6.08
N ALA A 86 -5.84 1.35 7.13
CA ALA A 86 -5.11 2.19 8.09
C ALA A 86 -3.95 2.97 7.43
N MET A 87 -3.16 2.29 6.59
CA MET A 87 -2.05 2.92 5.85
C MET A 87 -2.56 3.95 4.84
N SER A 88 -3.56 3.60 4.03
CA SER A 88 -4.15 4.49 3.02
C SER A 88 -4.77 5.73 3.64
N MET A 89 -5.38 5.62 4.84
CA MET A 89 -5.93 6.77 5.55
C MET A 89 -4.82 7.72 6.01
N CYS A 90 -3.74 7.20 6.61
CA CYS A 90 -2.58 8.00 7.00
C CYS A 90 -1.85 8.64 5.80
N TRP A 91 -1.89 8.01 4.62
CA TRP A 91 -1.25 8.51 3.41
C TRP A 91 -2.23 9.18 2.44
N SER A 92 -3.43 9.52 2.89
CA SER A 92 -4.38 10.26 2.07
C SER A 92 -3.83 11.66 1.76
N GLY A 93 -3.68 11.97 0.47
CA GLY A 93 -3.12 13.26 0.05
C GLY A 93 -1.62 13.41 0.33
N TYR A 94 -0.89 12.30 0.49
CA TYR A 94 0.50 12.25 0.95
C TYR A 94 1.45 13.29 0.34
N LEU A 95 1.48 13.44 -0.99
CA LEU A 95 2.28 14.48 -1.64
C LEU A 95 1.47 15.74 -1.94
N SER A 96 0.23 15.62 -2.41
CA SER A 96 -0.54 16.78 -2.89
C SER A 96 -1.02 17.70 -1.76
N THR A 97 -1.58 17.12 -0.70
CA THR A 97 -2.23 17.87 0.37
C THR A 97 -1.20 18.42 1.34
N HIS A 98 -0.18 17.65 1.71
CA HIS A 98 0.84 18.15 2.64
C HIS A 98 1.71 19.25 2.04
N VAL A 99 2.06 19.18 0.75
CA VAL A 99 2.78 20.27 0.06
C VAL A 99 1.92 21.53 0.04
N ALA A 100 0.66 21.43 -0.44
CA ALA A 100 -0.24 22.56 -0.54
C ALA A 100 -0.58 23.18 0.83
N MET A 101 -0.78 22.36 1.86
CA MET A 101 -1.07 22.80 3.22
C MET A 101 0.12 23.53 3.85
N MET A 102 1.34 23.03 3.67
CA MET A 102 2.53 23.70 4.21
C MET A 102 2.80 25.02 3.48
N ASP A 103 2.52 25.08 2.18
CA ASP A 103 2.62 26.31 1.39
C ASP A 103 1.60 27.38 1.85
N SER A 104 0.34 26.99 2.08
CA SER A 104 -0.72 27.93 2.48
C SER A 104 -0.50 28.60 3.83
N ILE A 105 0.25 27.96 4.74
CA ILE A 105 0.63 28.51 6.05
C ILE A 105 2.04 29.12 6.04
N ASN A 106 2.64 29.37 4.87
CA ASN A 106 4.00 29.90 4.70
C ASN A 106 5.10 29.07 5.39
N CYS A 107 4.88 27.76 5.57
CA CYS A 107 5.82 26.83 6.19
C CYS A 107 6.32 25.78 5.20
N SER A 108 6.48 26.12 3.92
CA SER A 108 6.91 25.19 2.86
C SER A 108 8.24 24.49 3.16
N HIS A 109 9.13 25.11 3.94
CA HIS A 109 10.39 24.52 4.42
C HIS A 109 10.19 23.31 5.37
N LEU A 110 8.99 23.12 5.93
CA LEU A 110 8.63 21.97 6.77
C LEU A 110 7.98 20.83 5.99
N THR A 111 7.68 20.99 4.70
CA THR A 111 7.02 19.99 3.84
C THR A 111 7.68 18.61 3.94
N GLY A 112 9.01 18.54 3.83
CA GLY A 112 9.72 17.27 3.93
C GLY A 112 9.55 16.59 5.30
N LYS A 113 9.52 17.38 6.39
CA LYS A 113 9.29 16.87 7.74
C LYS A 113 7.85 16.37 7.91
N ALA A 114 6.87 17.09 7.36
CA ALA A 114 5.47 16.70 7.38
C ALA A 114 5.24 15.37 6.64
N ILE A 115 5.81 15.24 5.44
CA ILE A 115 5.75 14.01 4.64
C ILE A 115 6.40 12.85 5.40
N LEU A 116 7.62 13.04 5.93
CA LEU A 116 8.32 12.01 6.69
C LEU A 116 7.53 11.55 7.93
N SER A 117 6.92 12.49 8.65
CA SER A 117 6.06 12.18 9.78
C SER A 117 4.87 11.31 9.36
N HIS A 118 4.26 11.58 8.21
CA HIS A 118 3.17 10.75 7.68
C HIS A 118 3.67 9.39 7.19
N THR A 119 4.90 9.29 6.67
CA THR A 119 5.50 7.98 6.34
C THR A 119 5.53 7.10 7.57
N ILE A 120 6.12 7.61 8.66
CA ILE A 120 6.27 6.89 9.93
C ILE A 120 4.90 6.60 10.53
N GLY A 121 3.99 7.58 10.51
CA GLY A 121 2.61 7.43 10.97
C GLY A 121 1.86 6.33 10.25
N GLY A 122 1.96 6.24 8.91
CA GLY A 122 1.31 5.18 8.15
C GLY A 122 1.91 3.80 8.40
N LEU A 123 3.23 3.69 8.57
CA LEU A 123 3.86 2.42 8.97
C LEU A 123 3.38 1.98 10.36
N ALA A 124 3.36 2.89 11.33
CA ALA A 124 2.85 2.63 12.67
C ALA A 124 1.37 2.25 12.66
N ALA A 125 0.55 2.91 11.83
CA ALA A 125 -0.86 2.61 11.66
C ALA A 125 -1.07 1.20 11.07
N GLY A 126 -0.30 0.82 10.05
CA GLY A 126 -0.35 -0.53 9.48
C GLY A 126 0.05 -1.62 10.47
N ILE A 127 1.14 -1.41 11.22
CA ILE A 127 1.56 -2.34 12.28
C ILE A 127 0.46 -2.46 13.34
N SER A 128 -0.05 -1.33 13.82
CA SER A 128 -1.10 -1.30 14.84
C SER A 128 -2.36 -2.02 14.36
N ALA A 129 -2.79 -1.81 13.12
CA ALA A 129 -3.95 -2.46 12.53
C ALA A 129 -3.79 -3.98 12.48
N ASN A 130 -2.63 -4.50 12.05
CA ASN A 130 -2.33 -5.93 12.03
C ASN A 130 -2.47 -6.57 13.42
N TRP A 131 -1.89 -5.94 14.45
CA TRP A 131 -1.93 -6.48 15.82
C TRP A 131 -3.31 -6.34 16.46
N ILE A 132 -3.99 -5.21 16.27
CA ILE A 132 -5.37 -5.02 16.76
C ILE A 132 -6.30 -6.03 16.10
N PHE A 133 -6.19 -6.24 14.78
CA PHE A 133 -7.01 -7.21 14.06
C PHE A 133 -6.80 -8.63 14.58
N LYS A 134 -5.55 -9.05 14.77
CA LYS A 134 -5.22 -10.37 15.35
C LYS A 134 -5.78 -10.53 16.75
N LEU A 135 -5.61 -9.52 17.61
CA LEU A 135 -6.14 -9.56 18.98
C LEU A 135 -7.67 -9.71 18.97
N LEU A 136 -8.37 -8.90 18.18
CA LEU A 136 -9.83 -8.99 18.09
C LEU A 136 -10.30 -10.33 17.52
N SER A 137 -9.62 -10.84 16.50
CA SER A 137 -9.94 -12.15 15.89
C SER A 137 -9.63 -13.34 16.79
N THR A 138 -8.86 -13.16 17.86
CA THR A 138 -8.64 -14.21 18.88
C THR A 138 -9.64 -14.16 20.02
N ILE A 139 -10.32 -13.03 20.22
CA ILE A 139 -11.27 -12.81 21.32
C ILE A 139 -12.71 -13.14 20.87
N PHE A 140 -13.05 -12.85 19.62
CA PHE A 140 -14.35 -13.09 19.00
C PHE A 140 -14.28 -14.23 18.00
#